data_AF-A0A822CUT7-F1
#
_entry.id   AF-A0A822CUT7-F1
#
_cell.length_a   1.000
_cell.length_b   1.000
_cell.length_c   1.000
_cell.angle_alpha   90.00
_cell.angle_beta   90.00
_cell.angle_gamma   90.00
#
_symmetry.space_group_name_H-M   'P 1'
#
loop_
_entity.id
_entity.type
_entity.pdbx_description
1 polymer ?
#
loop_
_entity_poly.entity_id
_entity_poly.type
_entity_poly.pdbx_seq_one_letter_code
_entity_poly.pdbx_strand_id
1 'polypeptide(L)' 'MFTLQCKSARDIRKHSYFPAEDEVLLMAATQFKVLGCLDQGDLYIIQLEETHPPFPLLQPVPVVVPQPINPTPS' A
#
# COMPACT_ATOMS: atom_id res chain seq x y z
N MET A 1 17.08 2.50 -11.12
CA MET A 1 16.89 1.95 -9.75
C MET A 1 16.13 2.95 -8.90
N PHE A 2 15.29 2.48 -7.97
CA PHE A 2 14.57 3.32 -7.03
C PHE A 2 14.97 2.96 -5.60
N THR A 3 15.15 3.96 -4.76
CA THR A 3 15.27 3.80 -3.31
C THR A 3 14.04 4.45 -2.69
N LEU A 4 13.25 3.67 -1.95
CA LEU A 4 11.97 4.09 -1.41
C LEU A 4 12.04 4.20 0.11
N GLN A 5 11.60 5.33 0.67
CA GLN A 5 11.30 5.46 2.09
C GLN A 5 9.78 5.36 2.28
N CYS A 6 9.30 4.17 2.64
CA CYS A 6 7.87 3.86 2.77
C CYS A 6 7.44 3.75 4.24
N LYS A 7 6.19 4.15 4.50
CA LYS A 7 5.50 4.05 5.80
C LYS A 7 4.35 3.05 5.76
N SER A 8 3.71 2.85 4.60
CA SER A 8 2.51 2.00 4.47
C SER A 8 2.73 0.67 3.74
N ALA A 9 3.97 0.36 3.34
CA ALA A 9 4.30 -0.88 2.64
C ALA A 9 3.90 -2.12 3.47
N ARG A 10 3.35 -3.13 2.79
CA ARG A 10 2.92 -4.39 3.42
C ARG A 10 3.88 -5.50 3.06
N ASP A 11 4.42 -6.17 4.07
CA ASP A 11 5.14 -7.43 3.90
C ASP A 11 4.15 -8.50 3.40
N ILE A 12 4.43 -9.05 2.21
CA ILE A 12 3.62 -10.10 1.59
C ILE A 12 4.36 -11.43 1.45
N ARG A 13 5.53 -11.60 2.09
CA ARG A 13 6.38 -12.80 1.97
C ARG A 13 5.62 -14.09 2.26
N LYS A 14 4.75 -14.08 3.26
CA LYS A 14 3.92 -15.24 3.66
C LYS A 14 2.81 -15.59 2.66
N HIS A 15 2.58 -14.73 1.68
CA HIS A 15 1.54 -14.88 0.67
C HIS A 15 2.12 -14.97 -0.74
N SER A 16 3.44 -14.83 -0.89
CA SER A 16 4.15 -14.93 -2.17
C SER A 16 4.44 -16.38 -2.53
N TYR A 17 4.48 -16.67 -3.83
CA TYR A 17 4.96 -17.94 -4.35
C TYR A 17 6.48 -18.11 -4.13
N PHE A 18 7.21 -17.02 -3.94
CA PHE A 18 8.65 -16.99 -3.70
C PHE A 18 8.96 -16.52 -2.27
N PRO A 19 8.88 -17.40 -1.26
CA PRO A 19 8.93 -17.01 0.15
C PRO A 19 10.33 -16.56 0.63
N ALA A 20 11.36 -16.76 -0.18
CA ALA A 20 12.73 -16.35 0.11
C ALA A 20 13.01 -14.88 -0.28
N GLU A 21 12.11 -14.25 -1.03
CA GLU A 21 12.25 -12.85 -1.42
C GLU A 21 11.66 -11.94 -0.34
N ASP A 22 12.26 -10.77 -0.15
CA ASP A 22 11.75 -9.75 0.77
C ASP A 22 10.72 -8.83 0.10
N GLU A 23 9.69 -9.46 -0.49
CA GLU A 23 8.67 -8.75 -1.26
C GLU A 23 7.73 -7.93 -0.37
N VAL A 24 7.55 -6.66 -0.75
CA VAL A 24 6.60 -5.74 -0.13
C VAL A 24 5.65 -5.17 -1.17
N LEU A 25 4.39 -5.02 -0.78
CA LEU A 25 3.34 -4.45 -1.62
C LEU A 25 3.02 -3.02 -1.21
N LEU A 26 2.97 -2.12 -2.20
CA LEU A 26 2.49 -0.76 -2.05
C LEU A 26 1.03 -0.68 -2.51
N MET A 27 0.24 0.17 -1.84
CA MET A 27 -1.11 0.44 -2.30
C MET A 27 -1.09 1.14 -3.67
N ALA A 28 -2.08 0.84 -4.50
CA ALA A 28 -2.28 1.59 -5.72
C ALA A 28 -2.47 3.07 -5.40
N ALA A 29 -1.92 3.94 -6.25
CA ALA A 29 -1.93 5.39 -6.08
C ALA A 29 -1.19 5.92 -4.82
N THR A 30 -0.31 5.13 -4.20
CA THR A 30 0.66 5.68 -3.23
C THR A 30 1.48 6.79 -3.89
N GLN A 31 1.57 7.93 -3.22
CA GLN A 31 2.25 9.12 -3.72
C GLN A 31 3.65 9.24 -3.11
N PHE A 32 4.59 9.74 -3.91
CA PHE A 32 5.97 9.91 -3.50
C PHE A 32 6.47 11.30 -3.87
N LYS A 33 7.30 11.86 -3.00
CA LYS A 33 8.13 13.03 -3.31
C LYS A 33 9.49 12.56 -3.79
N VAL A 34 9.97 13.12 -4.89
CA VAL A 34 11.35 12.93 -5.33
C VAL A 34 12.27 13.73 -4.40
N LEU A 35 13.15 13.01 -3.71
CA LEU A 35 14.16 13.61 -2.84
C LEU A 35 15.46 13.91 -3.59
N GLY A 36 15.82 13.06 -4.55
CA GLY A 36 17.05 13.20 -5.31
C GLY A 36 17.11 12.25 -6.49
N CYS A 37 17.98 12.60 -7.44
CA CYS A 37 18.30 11.78 -8.60
C CYS A 37 19.82 11.75 -8.75
N LEU A 38 20.39 10.56 -8.81
CA LEU A 38 21.81 10.35 -9.13
C LEU A 38 21.89 9.70 -10.52
N ASP A 39 22.53 10.42 -11.44
CA ASP A 39 22.85 9.96 -12.78
C ASP A 39 24.23 9.28 -12.78
N GLN A 40 24.29 8.02 -13.22
CA GLN A 40 25.53 7.25 -13.39
C GLN A 40 25.79 6.89 -14.86
N GLY A 41 25.14 7.58 -15.81
CA GLY A 41 25.24 7.36 -17.25
C GLY A 41 24.11 6.46 -17.75
N ASP A 42 24.28 5.14 -17.64
CA ASP A 42 23.27 4.15 -18.05
C ASP A 42 22.25 3.81 -16.95
N LEU A 43 22.50 4.29 -15.73
CA LEU A 43 21.67 4.03 -14.56
C LEU A 43 21.30 5.34 -13.84
N TYR A 44 20.00 5.56 -13.68
CA TYR A 44 19.45 6.55 -12.76
C TYR A 44 19.09 5.89 -11.43
N ILE A 45 19.55 6.46 -10.32
CA ILE A 45 19.10 6.11 -8.98
C ILE A 45 18.19 7.24 -8.47
N ILE A 46 16.91 6.95 -8.31
CA ILE A 46 15.89 7.92 -7.88
C ILE A 46 15.51 7.62 -6.43
N GLN A 47 15.68 8.61 -5.55
CA GLN A 47 15.29 8.52 -4.15
C GLN A 47 13.90 9.12 -3.96
N LEU A 48 13.01 8.34 -3.36
CA LEU A 48 11.59 8.64 -3.19
C LEU A 48 11.21 8.52 -1.71
N GLU A 49 10.40 9.46 -1.22
CA GLU A 49 9.78 9.38 0.11
C GLU A 49 8.26 9.36 -0.01
N GLU A 50 7.62 8.39 0.66
CA GLU A 50 6.16 8.27 0.68
C GLU A 50 5.53 9.49 1.37
N THR A 51 4.58 10.11 0.66
CA THR A 51 3.80 11.25 1.15
C THR A 51 2.42 10.80 1.62
N HIS A 52 1.82 11.58 2.54
CA HIS A 52 0.42 11.37 2.89
C HIS A 52 -0.46 11.74 1.69
N PRO A 53 -1.37 10.85 1.24
CA PRO A 53 -2.25 11.16 0.12
C PRO A 53 -3.25 12.27 0.51
N PRO A 54 -3.64 13.15 -0.42
CA PRO A 54 -4.58 14.24 -0.13
C PRO A 54 -6.02 13.75 0.11
N PHE A 55 -6.31 12.49 -0.18
CA PHE A 55 -7.58 11.82 0.06
C PHE A 55 -7.35 10.35 0.43
N PRO A 56 -8.28 9.70 1.17
CA PRO A 56 -8.19 8.28 1.47
C PRO A 56 -8.15 7.42 0.20
N LEU A 57 -7.22 6.47 0.13
CA LEU A 57 -7.08 5.56 -1.02
C LEU A 57 -8.13 4.43 -1.02
N LEU A 58 -8.76 4.19 0.13
CA LEU A 58 -9.76 3.14 0.31
C LEU A 58 -11.06 3.76 0.82
N GLN A 59 -12.17 3.29 0.25
CA GLN A 59 -13.48 3.55 0.84
C GLN A 59 -13.62 2.79 2.17
N PRO A 60 -14.26 3.38 3.19
CA PRO A 60 -14.60 2.66 4.41
C PRO A 60 -15.46 1.43 4.11
N VAL A 61 -15.23 0.33 4.83
CA VAL A 61 -16.11 -0.84 4.75
C VAL A 61 -17.44 -0.50 5.42
N PRO A 62 -18.60 -0.66 4.75
CA PRO A 62 -19.90 -0.44 5.38
C PRO A 62 -20.07 -1.37 6.58
N VAL A 63 -20.38 -0.81 7.74
CA VAL A 63 -20.75 -1.60 8.91
C VAL A 63 -22.19 -2.06 8.71
N VAL A 64 -22.39 -3.34 8.39
CA VAL A 64 -23.73 -3.94 8.42
C VAL A 64 -24.11 -4.10 9.88
N VAL A 65 -24.99 -3.23 10.38
CA VAL A 65 -25.58 -3.42 11.71
C VAL A 65 -26.48 -4.65 11.62
N PRO A 66 -26.27 -5.71 12.42
CA PRO A 66 -27.16 -6.86 12.42
C PRO A 66 -28.58 -6.39 12.75
N GLN A 67 -29.55 -6.64 11.87
CA GLN A 67 -30.94 -6.36 12.18
C GLN A 67 -31.45 -7.36 13.23
N PRO A 68 -32.21 -6.91 14.26
CA PRO A 68 -32.83 -7.81 15.20
C PRO A 68 -33.80 -8.75 14.47
N ILE A 69 -33.65 -10.06 14.71
CA ILE A 69 -34.55 -11.09 14.21
C ILE A 69 -35.96 -10.85 14.77
N ASN A 70 -36.91 -10.43 13.93
CA ASN A 70 -38.31 -10.41 14.34
C ASN A 70 -38.81 -11.86 14.49
N PRO A 71 -39.43 -12.24 15.62
CA PRO A 71 -40.00 -13.57 15.78
C PRO A 71 -41.14 -13.75 14.77
N THR A 72 -41.11 -14.88 14.07
CA THR A 72 -42.14 -15.28 13.11
C THR A 72 -43.47 -15.49 13.85
N PRO A 73 -44.60 -14.93 13.40
CA PRO A 73 -45.90 -15.19 14.02
C PRO A 73 -46.30 -16.66 13.81
N SER A 74 -46.71 -17.32 14.89
CA SER A 74 -47.21 -18.70 14.95
C SER A 74 -48.52 -18.91 14.19
#